data_AF-A0A7C5NEE1-F1
#
_entry.id   AF-A0A7C5NEE1-F1
#
_cell.length_a   1.000
_cell.length_b   1.000
_cell.length_c   1.000
_cell.angle_alpha   90.00
_cell.angle_beta   90.00
_cell.angle_gamma   90.00
#
_symmetry.space_group_name_H-M   'P 1'
#
loop_
_entity.id
_entity.type
_entity.pdbx_description
1 polymer ?
#
loop_
_entity_poly.entity_id
_entity_poly.type
_entity_poly.pdbx_seq_one_letter_code
_entity_poly.pdbx_strand_id
1 'polypeptide(L)'
;MSKVSCTHCNLEFDEEVMIKEKDENGRQLYFCCKGCQGVYHLLNEEGLGTFYDKLGDTELQPATQSSEDLEKLDLEGFKNKYITTRNDGLQEIYLIIEGIHCSACVWLNEKVLHKTDGIIEASINYTNNKAKVVWDPEVIPLSKIIETI
;
A
#
# COMPACT_ATOMS: atom_id res chain seq x y z
N MET A 1 -30.73 -7.46 9.93
CA MET A 1 -29.88 -6.39 10.48
C MET A 1 -29.82 -5.26 9.48
N SER A 2 -29.78 -4.01 9.93
CA SER A 2 -29.63 -2.85 9.04
C SER A 2 -28.19 -2.86 8.51
N LYS A 3 -28.02 -2.91 7.18
CA LYS A 3 -26.71 -2.80 6.56
C LYS A 3 -26.46 -1.34 6.18
N VAL A 4 -25.24 -0.88 6.45
CA VAL A 4 -24.81 0.49 6.13
C VAL A 4 -23.41 0.45 5.54
N SER A 5 -23.17 1.31 4.55
CA SER A 5 -21.86 1.42 3.90
C SER A 5 -20.86 2.20 4.76
N CYS A 6 -19.60 1.79 4.67
CA CYS A 6 -18.50 2.55 5.24
C CYS A 6 -18.32 3.86 4.47
N THR A 7 -18.22 4.97 5.18
CA THR A 7 -18.00 6.32 4.64
C THR A 7 -16.70 6.43 3.84
N HIS A 8 -15.69 5.62 4.15
CA HIS A 8 -14.41 5.65 3.44
C HIS A 8 -14.32 4.66 2.29
N CYS A 9 -14.63 3.38 2.54
CA CYS A 9 -14.40 2.30 1.58
C CYS A 9 -15.64 1.82 0.83
N ASN A 10 -16.82 2.37 1.11
CA ASN A 10 -18.12 2.02 0.52
C ASN A 10 -18.61 0.57 0.71
N LEU A 11 -17.80 -0.35 1.26
CA LEU A 11 -18.22 -1.70 1.60
C LEU A 11 -19.35 -1.71 2.65
N GLU A 12 -20.27 -2.67 2.53
CA GLU A 12 -21.42 -2.83 3.42
C GLU A 12 -21.12 -3.70 4.65
N PHE A 13 -21.57 -3.24 5.81
CA PHE A 13 -21.44 -3.97 7.08
C PHE A 13 -22.73 -3.85 7.91
N ASP A 14 -22.87 -4.70 8.93
CA ASP A 14 -23.96 -4.56 9.90
C ASP A 14 -23.76 -3.29 10.74
N GLU A 15 -24.80 -2.45 10.84
CA GLU A 15 -24.72 -1.14 11.49
C GLU A 15 -24.27 -1.22 12.97
N GLU A 16 -24.54 -2.34 13.63
CA GLU A 16 -24.20 -2.59 15.03
C GLU A 16 -22.70 -2.71 15.28
N VAL A 17 -21.92 -3.15 14.28
CA VAL A 17 -20.46 -3.31 14.40
C VAL A 17 -19.69 -2.10 13.88
N MET A 18 -20.38 -1.10 13.33
CA MET A 18 -19.77 0.09 12.76
C MET A 18 -19.40 1.12 13.82
N ILE A 19 -18.27 1.79 13.61
CA ILE A 19 -17.87 2.99 14.37
C ILE A 19 -18.72 4.16 13.85
N LYS A 20 -19.43 4.85 14.76
CA LYS A 20 -20.36 5.93 14.44
C LYS A 20 -19.81 7.27 14.94
N GLU A 21 -19.79 8.28 14.07
CA GLU A 21 -19.44 9.65 14.43
C GLU A 21 -20.26 10.67 13.61
N LYS A 22 -20.12 11.96 13.92
CA LYS A 22 -20.74 13.04 13.15
C LYS A 22 -19.65 13.96 12.62
N ASP A 23 -19.80 14.38 11.37
CA ASP A 23 -18.95 15.43 10.79
C ASP A 23 -19.31 16.83 11.32
N GLU A 24 -18.55 17.83 10.88
CA GLU A 24 -18.77 19.24 11.24
C GLU A 24 -20.14 19.79 10.78
N ASN A 25 -20.74 19.17 9.76
CA ASN A 25 -22.06 19.51 9.23
C ASN A 25 -23.20 18.72 9.90
N GLY A 26 -22.88 17.87 10.89
CA GLY A 26 -23.83 17.02 11.60
C GLY A 26 -24.27 15.76 10.84
N ARG A 27 -23.65 15.44 9.71
CA ARG A 27 -23.89 14.20 8.94
C ARG A 27 -23.37 13.01 9.75
N GLN A 28 -24.20 11.97 9.84
CA GLN A 28 -23.81 10.71 10.46
C GLN A 28 -22.83 9.96 9.55
N LEU A 29 -21.63 9.67 10.08
CA LEU A 29 -20.60 8.89 9.42
C LEU A 29 -20.52 7.49 10.05
N TYR A 30 -20.16 6.51 9.23
CA TYR A 30 -20.04 5.10 9.60
C TYR A 30 -18.71 4.55 9.11
N PHE A 31 -17.92 3.92 9.97
CA PHE A 31 -16.64 3.31 9.59
C PHE A 31 -16.56 1.85 10.02
N CYS A 32 -16.09 0.99 9.11
CA CYS A 32 -15.94 -0.44 9.38
C CYS A 32 -14.76 -0.77 10.30
N CYS A 33 -13.75 0.09 10.37
CA CYS A 33 -12.59 -0.10 11.24
C CYS A 33 -11.90 1.24 11.56
N LYS A 34 -10.97 1.22 12.51
CA LYS A 34 -10.15 2.39 12.89
C LYS A 34 -9.26 2.90 11.75
N GLY A 35 -8.87 2.02 10.83
CA GLY A 35 -8.12 2.42 9.63
C GLY A 35 -8.94 3.31 8.71
N CYS A 36 -10.17 2.91 8.39
CA CYS A 36 -11.07 3.72 7.56
C CYS A 36 -11.43 5.06 8.21
N GLN A 37 -11.63 5.07 9.53
CA GLN A 37 -11.84 6.31 10.29
C GLN A 37 -10.60 7.22 10.21
N GLY A 38 -9.40 6.67 10.43
CA GLY A 38 -8.15 7.43 10.40
C GLY A 38 -7.83 8.03 9.04
N VAL A 39 -7.98 7.26 7.96
CA VAL A 39 -7.73 7.76 6.61
C VAL A 39 -8.75 8.84 6.23
N TYR A 40 -10.02 8.69 6.64
CA TYR A 40 -11.02 9.74 6.41
C TYR A 40 -10.66 11.06 7.07
N HIS A 41 -10.26 11.03 8.34
CA HIS A 41 -9.82 12.25 9.04
C HIS A 41 -8.57 12.84 8.39
N LEU A 42 -7.56 12.00 8.09
CA LEU A 42 -6.33 12.44 7.44
C LEU A 42 -6.61 13.14 6.10
N LEU A 43 -7.46 12.55 5.24
CA LEU A 43 -7.79 13.14 3.94
C LEU A 43 -8.51 14.48 4.10
N ASN A 44 -9.38 14.63 5.09
CA ASN A 44 -10.06 15.91 5.33
C ASN A 44 -9.12 16.97 5.94
N GLU A 45 -8.27 16.58 6.88
CA GLU A 45 -7.25 17.45 7.50
C GLU A 45 -6.26 17.99 6.47
N GLU A 46 -5.86 17.16 5.50
CA GLU A 46 -4.95 17.55 4.41
C GLU A 46 -5.66 18.29 3.25
N GLY A 47 -6.96 18.60 3.39
CA GLY A 47 -7.75 19.28 2.34
C GLY A 47 -8.00 18.42 1.09
N LEU A 48 -7.79 17.11 1.19
CA LEU A 48 -8.01 16.11 0.14
C LEU A 48 -9.42 15.52 0.14
N GLY A 49 -10.37 16.11 0.86
CA GLY A 49 -11.76 15.64 0.95
C GLY A 49 -12.48 15.47 -0.40
N THR A 50 -12.03 16.18 -1.46
CA THR A 50 -12.51 15.99 -2.85
C THR A 50 -12.27 14.58 -3.41
N PHE A 51 -11.46 13.78 -2.71
CA PHE A 51 -11.34 12.35 -2.94
C PHE A 51 -12.70 11.66 -2.96
N TYR A 52 -13.60 11.99 -2.02
CA TYR A 52 -14.91 11.32 -1.90
C TYR A 52 -15.87 11.67 -3.04
N ASP A 53 -15.78 12.88 -3.59
CA ASP A 53 -16.53 13.26 -4.80
C ASP A 53 -16.08 12.44 -6.01
N LYS A 54 -14.76 12.18 -6.10
CA LYS A 54 -14.16 11.38 -7.19
C LYS A 54 -14.39 9.88 -6.99
N LEU A 55 -14.42 9.42 -5.74
CA LEU A 55 -14.62 8.02 -5.40
C LEU A 55 -16.02 7.56 -5.80
N GLY A 56 -17.04 8.38 -5.58
CA GLY A 56 -18.43 8.05 -5.90
C GLY A 56 -18.87 6.75 -5.23
N ASP A 57 -19.46 5.84 -6.01
CA ASP A 57 -19.91 4.51 -5.58
C ASP A 57 -18.79 3.45 -5.64
N THR A 58 -17.54 3.82 -5.92
CA THR A 58 -16.43 2.87 -6.03
C THR A 58 -16.09 2.28 -4.66
N GLU A 59 -16.05 0.96 -4.56
CA GLU A 59 -15.63 0.26 -3.34
C GLU A 59 -14.10 0.21 -3.24
N LEU A 60 -13.58 0.55 -2.06
CA LEU A 60 -12.16 0.34 -1.74
C LEU A 60 -12.02 -0.98 -1.02
N GLN A 61 -11.11 -1.81 -1.49
CA GLN A 61 -10.71 -2.97 -0.71
C GLN A 61 -9.82 -2.48 0.43
N PRO A 62 -10.07 -2.89 1.69
CA PRO A 62 -9.10 -2.75 2.75
C PRO A 62 -7.76 -3.30 2.25
N ALA A 63 -6.66 -2.72 2.70
CA ALA A 63 -5.35 -3.33 2.50
C ALA A 63 -5.27 -4.65 3.29
N THR A 64 -5.93 -5.69 2.81
CA THR A 64 -5.59 -7.08 3.12
C THR A 64 -4.43 -7.45 2.23
N GLN A 65 -3.26 -6.90 2.53
CA GLN A 65 -2.05 -7.65 2.27
C GLN A 65 -2.03 -8.72 3.36
N SER A 66 -2.63 -9.88 3.11
CA SER A 66 -2.42 -11.05 3.95
C SER A 66 -0.91 -11.29 3.98
N SER A 67 -0.30 -11.20 5.16
CA SER A 67 1.12 -11.53 5.36
C SER A 67 1.49 -12.91 4.78
N GLU A 68 0.50 -13.81 4.70
CA GLU A 68 0.59 -15.14 4.08
C GLU A 68 0.86 -15.12 2.56
N ASP A 69 0.48 -14.07 1.83
CA ASP A 69 0.79 -13.94 0.39
C ASP A 69 2.18 -13.36 0.16
N LEU A 70 2.67 -12.53 1.08
CA LEU A 70 4.02 -11.97 1.03
C LEU A 70 5.07 -13.03 1.36
N GLU A 71 4.78 -13.96 2.29
CA GLU A 71 5.67 -15.09 2.60
C GLU A 71 5.92 -16.01 1.40
N LYS A 72 4.98 -16.07 0.44
CA LYS A 72 5.14 -16.84 -0.80
C LYS A 72 6.22 -16.26 -1.72
N LEU A 73 6.54 -14.98 -1.58
CA LEU A 73 7.59 -14.30 -2.35
C LEU A 73 8.99 -14.78 -1.94
N ASP A 74 9.12 -15.30 -0.72
CA ASP A 74 10.39 -15.80 -0.20
C ASP A 74 10.63 -17.29 -0.51
N LEU A 75 9.66 -17.97 -1.13
CA LEU A 75 9.78 -19.36 -1.55
C LEU A 75 10.79 -19.50 -2.70
N GLU A 76 11.59 -20.57 -2.63
CA GLU A 76 12.59 -20.94 -3.64
C GLU A 76 12.05 -20.91 -5.07
N GLY A 77 10.80 -21.36 -5.28
CA GLY A 77 10.15 -21.36 -6.59
C GLY A 77 9.90 -19.96 -7.17
N PHE A 78 9.61 -18.98 -6.31
CA PHE A 78 9.49 -17.58 -6.71
C PHE A 78 10.86 -16.98 -6.96
N LYS A 79 11.80 -17.18 -6.02
CA LYS A 79 13.18 -16.68 -6.12
C LYS A 79 13.84 -17.09 -7.43
N ASN A 80 13.80 -18.39 -7.76
CA ASN A 80 14.42 -18.92 -8.98
C ASN A 80 13.84 -18.37 -10.29
N LYS A 81 12.61 -17.85 -10.26
CA LYS A 81 11.91 -17.38 -11.46
C LYS A 81 11.99 -15.86 -11.64
N TYR A 82 12.03 -15.11 -10.54
CA TYR A 82 11.86 -13.65 -10.55
C TYR A 82 13.04 -12.89 -9.96
N ILE A 83 13.95 -13.57 -9.25
CA ILE A 83 15.12 -12.96 -8.63
C ILE A 83 16.39 -13.41 -9.35
N THR A 84 17.26 -12.45 -9.64
CA THR A 84 18.59 -12.72 -10.19
C THR A 84 19.63 -12.58 -9.08
N THR A 85 20.34 -13.67 -8.77
CA THR A 85 21.49 -13.63 -7.86
C THR A 85 22.73 -13.14 -8.61
N ARG A 86 23.36 -12.08 -8.11
CA ARG A 86 24.59 -11.50 -8.64
C ARG A 86 25.82 -12.26 -8.11
N ASN A 87 26.96 -12.06 -8.75
CA ASN A 87 28.21 -12.74 -8.40
C ASN A 87 28.76 -12.38 -7.01
N ASP A 88 28.32 -11.27 -6.45
CA ASP A 88 28.67 -10.75 -5.12
C ASP A 88 27.72 -11.24 -4.00
N GLY A 89 26.77 -12.11 -4.33
CA GLY A 89 25.78 -12.63 -3.38
C GLY A 89 24.52 -11.78 -3.24
N LEU A 90 24.49 -10.58 -3.84
CA LEU A 90 23.31 -9.72 -3.82
C LEU A 90 22.20 -10.24 -4.73
N GLN A 91 20.96 -9.90 -4.40
CA GLN A 91 19.78 -10.24 -5.20
C GLN A 91 19.24 -9.01 -5.93
N GLU A 92 18.77 -9.22 -7.15
CA GLU A 92 18.14 -8.19 -7.99
C GLU A 92 16.75 -8.63 -8.43
N ILE A 93 15.78 -7.71 -8.38
CA ILE A 93 14.42 -7.91 -8.87
C ILE A 93 13.93 -6.66 -9.60
N TYR A 94 13.04 -6.88 -10.56
CA TYR A 94 12.25 -5.82 -11.17
C TYR A 94 10.80 -5.93 -10.77
N LEU A 95 10.26 -4.86 -10.19
CA LEU A 95 8.89 -4.77 -9.71
C LEU A 95 8.12 -3.75 -10.55
N ILE A 96 6.81 -3.98 -10.72
CA ILE A 96 5.89 -2.95 -11.21
C ILE A 96 5.21 -2.37 -9.98
N ILE A 97 5.38 -1.06 -9.76
CA ILE A 97 4.75 -0.34 -8.66
C ILE A 97 3.52 0.38 -9.19
N GLU A 98 2.34 -0.08 -8.79
CA GLU A 98 1.09 0.60 -9.13
C GLU A 98 0.98 1.94 -8.40
N GLY A 99 0.23 2.90 -8.95
CA GLY A 99 -0.01 4.19 -8.29
C GLY A 99 1.09 5.24 -8.44
N ILE A 100 2.16 4.98 -9.21
CA ILE A 100 3.15 6.01 -9.56
C ILE A 100 2.58 6.93 -10.65
N HIS A 101 2.26 8.17 -10.28
CA HIS A 101 1.65 9.16 -11.18
C HIS A 101 2.43 10.47 -11.33
N CYS A 102 3.47 10.69 -10.52
CA CYS A 102 4.29 11.89 -10.60
C CYS A 102 5.74 11.64 -10.15
N SER A 103 6.62 12.59 -10.45
CA SER A 103 8.03 12.55 -10.03
C SER A 103 8.20 12.57 -8.51
N ALA A 104 7.24 13.13 -7.76
CA ALA A 104 7.26 13.09 -6.30
C ALA A 104 7.03 11.67 -5.75
N CYS A 105 6.14 10.89 -6.36
CA CYS A 105 5.94 9.47 -6.00
C CYS A 105 7.24 8.67 -6.21
N VAL A 106 7.91 8.88 -7.34
CA VAL A 106 9.20 8.25 -7.64
C VAL A 106 10.23 8.59 -6.57
N TRP A 107 10.44 9.89 -6.33
CA TRP A 107 11.41 10.37 -5.35
C TRP A 107 11.13 9.82 -3.95
N LEU A 108 9.87 9.78 -3.51
CA LEU A 108 9.49 9.29 -2.19
C LEU A 108 9.81 7.79 -2.05
N ASN A 109 9.42 6.97 -3.02
CA ASN A 109 9.66 5.53 -3.00
C ASN A 109 11.16 5.21 -3.05
N GLU A 110 11.92 5.85 -3.94
CA GLU A 110 13.38 5.70 -3.96
C GLU A 110 14.00 6.12 -2.62
N LYS A 111 13.52 7.21 -2.01
CA LYS A 111 14.05 7.68 -0.74
C LYS A 111 13.76 6.73 0.42
N VAL A 112 12.58 6.12 0.43
CA VAL A 112 12.19 5.11 1.41
C VAL A 112 13.04 3.86 1.23
N LEU A 113 13.13 3.31 0.02
CA LEU A 113 13.94 2.13 -0.28
C LEU A 113 15.42 2.34 0.05
N HIS A 114 15.99 3.49 -0.27
CA HIS A 114 17.38 3.81 0.08
C HIS A 114 17.65 3.95 1.59
N LYS A 115 16.62 4.15 2.41
CA LYS A 115 16.74 4.19 3.87
C LYS A 115 16.57 2.82 4.52
N THR A 116 16.12 1.82 3.76
CA THR A 116 15.89 0.47 4.27
C THR A 116 17.20 -0.28 4.34
N ASP A 117 17.57 -0.73 5.54
CA ASP A 117 18.79 -1.53 5.75
C ASP A 117 18.74 -2.82 4.91
N GLY A 118 19.86 -3.10 4.23
CA GLY A 118 19.98 -4.23 3.30
C GLY A 118 19.69 -3.88 1.84
N ILE A 119 19.11 -2.71 1.52
CA ILE A 119 18.96 -2.25 0.13
C ILE A 119 20.25 -1.56 -0.33
N ILE A 120 20.80 -2.04 -1.45
CA ILE A 120 22.06 -1.56 -2.05
C ILE A 120 21.80 -0.57 -3.18
N GLU A 121 20.80 -0.84 -4.01
CA GLU A 121 20.41 0.00 -5.14
C GLU A 121 18.88 -0.02 -5.29
N ALA A 122 18.28 1.15 -5.47
CA ALA A 122 16.86 1.29 -5.80
C ALA A 122 16.73 2.37 -6.88
N SER A 123 16.02 2.07 -7.96
CA SER A 123 15.70 3.08 -8.99
C SER A 123 14.36 2.78 -9.63
N ILE A 124 13.60 3.82 -9.95
CA ILE A 124 12.26 3.69 -10.50
C ILE A 124 12.15 4.43 -11.83
N ASN A 125 11.76 3.70 -12.87
CA ASN A 125 11.43 4.29 -14.15
C ASN A 125 9.95 4.69 -14.17
N TYR A 126 9.69 5.99 -14.06
CA TYR A 126 8.33 6.55 -14.04
C TYR A 126 7.54 6.29 -15.33
N THR A 127 8.21 6.08 -16.47
CA THR A 127 7.55 5.92 -17.77
C THR A 127 6.80 4.59 -17.86
N ASN A 128 7.28 3.57 -17.13
CA ASN A 128 6.71 2.22 -17.17
C ASN A 128 6.47 1.64 -15.77
N ASN A 129 6.54 2.47 -14.73
CA ASN A 129 6.35 2.09 -13.33
C ASN A 129 7.27 0.95 -12.86
N LYS A 130 8.41 0.75 -13.52
CA LYS A 130 9.32 -0.36 -13.24
C LYS A 130 10.37 0.07 -12.23
N ALA A 131 10.35 -0.53 -11.06
CA ALA A 131 11.39 -0.40 -10.06
C ALA A 131 12.44 -1.51 -10.23
N LYS A 132 13.72 -1.14 -10.14
CA LYS A 132 14.84 -2.06 -9.96
C LYS A 132 15.28 -1.96 -8.52
N VAL A 133 15.34 -3.10 -7.83
CA VAL A 133 15.82 -3.19 -6.45
C VAL A 133 16.94 -4.22 -6.38
N VAL A 134 18.06 -3.84 -5.78
CA VAL A 134 19.19 -4.70 -5.45
C VAL A 134 19.34 -4.70 -3.94
N TRP A 135 19.36 -5.86 -3.31
CA TRP A 135 19.45 -5.99 -1.86
C TRP A 135 20.31 -7.19 -1.44
N ASP A 136 20.73 -7.18 -0.17
CA ASP A 136 21.39 -8.28 0.50
C ASP A 136 20.32 -9.20 1.14
N PRO A 137 20.15 -10.45 0.65
CA PRO A 137 19.16 -11.37 1.19
C PRO A 137 19.50 -11.89 2.60
N GLU A 138 20.73 -11.71 3.08
CA GLU A 138 21.11 -12.04 4.46
C GLU A 138 20.65 -10.97 5.46
N VAL A 139 20.38 -9.74 4.99
CA VAL A 139 19.95 -8.61 5.82
C VAL A 139 18.43 -8.44 5.81
N ILE A 140 17.79 -8.53 4.64
CA ILE A 140 16.35 -8.30 4.48
C ILE A 140 15.72 -9.27 3.46
N PRO A 141 14.61 -9.96 3.80
CA PRO A 141 13.88 -10.79 2.84
C PRO A 141 13.04 -9.95 1.87
N LEU A 142 12.67 -10.52 0.73
CA LEU A 142 11.92 -9.79 -0.30
C LEU A 142 10.55 -9.34 0.21
N SER A 143 9.86 -10.16 1.00
CA SER A 143 8.58 -9.80 1.63
C SER A 143 8.63 -8.47 2.37
N LYS A 144 9.68 -8.25 3.18
CA LYS A 144 9.88 -7.02 3.95
C LYS A 144 10.16 -5.80 3.08
N ILE A 145 10.84 -6.00 1.95
CA ILE A 145 11.02 -4.93 0.96
C ILE A 145 9.67 -4.53 0.38
N ILE A 146 8.83 -5.51 0.00
CA ILE A 146 7.49 -5.24 -0.56
C ILE A 146 6.56 -4.56 0.46
N GLU A 147 6.63 -4.91 1.75
CA GLU A 147 5.86 -4.21 2.81
C GLU A 147 6.23 -2.72 2.96
N THR A 148 7.39 -2.32 2.45
CA THR A 148 7.92 -0.96 2.61
C THR A 148 7.46 -0.01 1.49
N ILE A 149 6.87 -0.54 0.41
CA ILE A 149 6.47 0.16 -0.83
C ILE A 149 4.95 0.10 -0.98
#